data_AF-A0A183H1H5-F1
#
_entry.id   AF-A0A183H1H5-F1
#
_cell.length_a   1.000
_cell.length_b   1.000
_cell.length_c   1.000
_cell.angle_alpha   90.00
_cell.angle_beta   90.00
_cell.angle_gamma   90.00
#
_symmetry.space_group_name_H-M   'P 1'
#
loop_
_entity.id
_entity.type
_entity.pdbx_description
1 polymer ?
#
loop_
_entity_poly.entity_id
_entity_poly.type
_entity_poly.pdbx_seq_one_letter_code
_entity_poly.pdbx_strand_id
1 'polypeptide(L)'
;METYSAVLKYHQQRNCFGYIQQRYSDIARITNIQINSATSGAYNIIKRENVTNCGIIQAFASNDHSYYRPQIIFINKIFADLLGLRENEEIIVQKVEKAPACSLFEVELASVEDWNAVQHSSRRIEELLLGQIQLITVGQTYPIWIAQNLYVYFIVVRIESSSSLMQNACLYEFTEVHVKPFHSSFCNLEKNNSADVLRVLPVSFASRMKNLFSDLAPMPYVFRIQDYCGNVLKRTVARVLPKVLISDVSLEELDIFAVFKLSYGMFCIY
;
A
#
# COMPACT_ATOMS: atom_id res chain seq x y z
N MET A 1 27.30 6.52 3.21
CA MET A 1 25.88 6.86 3.38
C MET A 1 25.75 8.35 3.63
N GLU A 2 25.07 9.08 2.73
CA GLU A 2 24.81 10.51 2.89
C GLU A 2 23.76 10.72 3.99
N THR A 3 24.09 11.51 5.02
CA THR A 3 23.20 11.81 6.15
C THR A 3 23.17 13.32 6.38
N TYR A 4 21.98 13.88 6.55
CA TYR A 4 21.79 15.31 6.79
C TYR A 4 20.60 15.57 7.72
N SER A 5 20.54 16.76 8.33
CA SER A 5 19.39 17.20 9.12
C SER A 5 18.46 18.05 8.27
N ALA A 6 17.16 17.84 8.44
CA ALA A 6 16.10 18.57 7.74
C ALA A 6 14.95 18.88 8.69
N VAL A 7 14.14 19.87 8.32
CA VAL A 7 12.88 20.21 8.97
C VAL A 7 11.74 19.57 8.17
N LEU A 8 10.83 18.90 8.87
CA LEU A 8 9.67 18.27 8.23
C LEU A 8 8.54 19.30 8.01
N LYS A 9 7.94 19.26 6.82
CA LYS A 9 6.78 20.06 6.44
C LYS A 9 5.70 19.17 5.83
N TYR A 10 4.45 19.55 5.97
CA TYR A 10 3.36 18.79 5.34
C TYR A 10 3.08 19.24 3.91
N HIS A 11 2.70 18.30 3.05
CA HIS A 11 2.11 18.58 1.74
C HIS A 11 0.71 17.97 1.61
N GLN A 12 -0.04 18.43 0.61
CA GLN A 12 -1.44 18.02 0.37
C GLN A 12 -1.60 16.88 -0.65
N GLN A 13 -0.52 16.43 -1.28
CA GLN A 13 -0.60 15.33 -2.24
C GLN A 13 -1.00 14.01 -1.55
N ARG A 14 -1.82 13.21 -2.25
CA ARG A 14 -2.33 11.91 -1.81
C ARG A 14 -1.38 10.79 -2.19
N ASN A 15 -0.18 10.85 -1.64
CA ASN A 15 0.85 9.83 -1.79
C ASN A 15 1.69 9.77 -0.52
N CYS A 16 2.51 8.74 -0.42
CA CYS A 16 3.46 8.52 0.67
C CYS A 16 4.88 8.90 0.25
N PHE A 17 5.02 9.80 -0.72
CA PHE A 17 6.32 10.26 -1.18
C PHE A 17 6.82 11.41 -0.32
N GLY A 18 8.13 11.49 -0.20
CA GLY A 18 8.83 12.66 0.30
C GLY A 18 9.23 13.58 -0.84
N TYR A 19 9.33 14.87 -0.56
CA TYR A 19 9.88 15.84 -1.50
C TYR A 19 10.93 16.69 -0.82
N ILE A 20 12.15 16.64 -1.34
CA ILE A 20 13.30 17.32 -0.77
C ILE A 20 13.46 18.66 -1.49
N GLN A 21 13.33 19.76 -0.74
CA GLN A 21 13.55 21.10 -1.27
C GLN A 21 14.84 21.69 -0.68
N GLN A 22 15.72 22.18 -1.55
CA GLN A 22 16.84 23.03 -1.15
C GLN A 22 16.25 24.41 -0.81
N ARG A 23 16.48 24.91 0.41
CA ARG A 23 16.02 26.27 0.76
C ARG A 23 16.74 27.25 -0.16
N TYR A 24 16.00 28.28 -0.58
CA TYR A 24 16.47 29.50 -1.24
C TYR A 24 16.41 29.58 -2.79
N SER A 25 15.25 29.30 -3.41
CA SER A 25 14.80 30.06 -4.62
C SER A 25 13.43 29.66 -5.18
N ASP A 26 12.40 29.32 -4.38
CA ASP A 26 11.06 29.09 -4.97
C ASP A 26 9.93 29.30 -3.96
N ILE A 27 9.63 30.56 -3.66
CA ILE A 27 8.35 30.95 -3.05
C ILE A 27 7.18 30.70 -4.03
N ALA A 28 7.47 30.39 -5.30
CA ALA A 28 6.47 30.34 -6.38
C ALA A 28 6.02 28.93 -6.83
N ARG A 29 6.55 27.82 -6.28
CA ARG A 29 6.28 26.46 -6.84
C ARG A 29 5.69 25.44 -5.87
N ILE A 30 5.15 25.87 -4.73
CA ILE A 30 4.52 24.97 -3.73
C ILE A 30 3.35 24.16 -4.32
N THR A 31 2.77 24.59 -5.44
CA THR A 31 1.67 23.90 -6.13
C THR A 31 2.11 22.92 -7.21
N ASN A 32 3.34 23.01 -7.72
CA ASN A 32 3.82 22.20 -8.85
C ASN A 32 5.18 21.61 -8.51
N ILE A 33 5.19 20.56 -7.70
CA ILE A 33 6.34 19.67 -7.57
C ILE A 33 6.57 19.05 -8.95
N GLN A 34 7.50 19.62 -9.72
CA GLN A 34 7.87 19.11 -11.04
C GLN A 34 8.68 17.82 -10.85
N ILE A 35 7.98 16.68 -10.86
CA ILE A 35 8.57 15.33 -10.74
C ILE A 35 9.49 15.01 -11.94
N ASN A 36 9.37 15.75 -13.05
CA ASN A 36 9.95 15.42 -14.35
C ASN A 36 11.49 15.54 -14.43
N SER A 37 12.15 16.15 -13.45
CA SER A 37 13.63 16.25 -13.37
C SER A 37 14.20 15.82 -12.03
N ALA A 38 13.43 15.05 -11.24
CA ALA A 38 13.80 14.68 -9.89
C ALA A 38 14.47 13.30 -9.81
N THR A 39 15.60 13.20 -9.10
CA THR A 39 16.15 11.92 -8.67
C THR A 39 15.35 11.41 -7.48
N SER A 40 14.93 10.14 -7.54
CA SER A 40 14.31 9.47 -6.40
C SER A 40 15.36 8.69 -5.61
N GLY A 41 15.18 8.65 -4.28
CA GLY A 41 16.00 7.86 -3.38
C GLY A 41 15.19 7.33 -2.21
N ALA A 42 15.66 6.25 -1.61
CA ALA A 42 15.14 5.73 -0.34
C ALA A 42 15.88 6.41 0.82
N TYR A 43 15.14 6.90 1.80
CA TYR A 43 15.68 7.61 2.94
C TYR A 43 15.08 7.10 4.25
N ASN A 44 15.96 6.76 5.17
CA ASN A 44 15.62 6.44 6.54
C ASN A 44 15.38 7.75 7.30
N ILE A 45 14.24 7.84 7.98
CA ILE A 45 13.83 9.02 8.74
C ILE A 45 13.99 8.72 10.22
N ILE A 46 14.84 9.51 10.88
CA ILE A 46 15.18 9.33 12.29
C ILE A 46 14.82 10.61 13.03
N LYS A 47 14.10 10.49 14.15
CA LYS A 47 13.82 11.64 15.02
C LYS A 47 15.10 12.14 15.67
N ARG A 48 15.31 13.46 15.65
CA ARG A 48 16.49 14.04 16.27
C ARG A 48 16.48 13.98 17.79
N GLU A 49 15.31 14.13 18.41
CA GLU A 49 15.16 14.20 19.87
C GLU A 49 15.55 12.88 20.56
N ASN A 50 15.04 11.75 20.07
CA ASN A 50 15.21 10.44 20.70
C ASN A 50 16.03 9.44 19.86
N VAL A 51 16.55 9.85 18.69
CA VAL A 51 17.29 9.00 17.74
C VAL A 51 16.52 7.70 17.40
N THR A 52 15.19 7.80 17.36
CA THR A 52 14.31 6.68 17.03
C THR A 52 14.08 6.63 15.53
N ASN A 53 14.22 5.44 14.96
CA ASN A 53 13.89 5.20 13.56
C ASN A 53 12.36 5.23 13.39
N CYS A 54 11.87 6.11 12.52
CA CYS A 54 10.45 6.25 12.23
C CYS A 54 10.00 5.39 11.05
N GLY A 55 10.91 5.09 10.12
CA GLY A 55 10.63 4.33 8.92
C GLY A 55 11.41 4.83 7.71
N ILE A 56 11.21 4.14 6.59
CA ILE A 56 11.86 4.47 5.32
C ILE A 56 10.82 5.06 4.37
N ILE A 57 11.18 6.18 3.75
CA ILE A 57 10.36 6.84 2.74
C ILE A 57 11.13 6.97 1.44
N GLN A 58 10.42 6.90 0.32
CA GLN A 58 10.97 7.32 -0.96
C GLN A 58 10.81 8.83 -1.06
N ALA A 59 11.89 9.55 -1.35
CA ALA A 59 11.83 10.98 -1.57
C ALA A 59 12.42 11.39 -2.92
N PHE A 60 11.86 12.44 -3.51
CA PHE A 60 12.28 13.03 -4.76
C PHE A 60 13.03 14.34 -4.49
N ALA A 61 14.19 14.51 -5.11
CA ALA A 61 15.02 15.71 -5.02
C ALA A 61 15.29 16.29 -6.41
N SER A 62 15.37 17.62 -6.52
CA SER A 62 15.82 18.27 -7.76
C SER A 62 17.26 17.88 -8.08
N ASN A 63 17.55 17.63 -9.36
CA ASN A 63 18.88 17.27 -9.86
C ASN A 63 19.89 18.44 -9.87
N ASP A 64 19.52 19.62 -9.39
CA ASP A 64 20.46 20.74 -9.26
C ASP A 64 21.53 20.44 -8.20
N HIS A 65 22.62 19.88 -8.72
CA HIS A 65 23.86 19.62 -8.03
C HIS A 65 24.50 20.94 -7.59
N SER A 66 24.37 21.32 -6.31
CA SER A 66 25.45 22.03 -5.63
C SER A 66 25.23 22.06 -4.11
N TYR A 67 26.16 21.45 -3.37
CA TYR A 67 26.72 21.85 -2.07
C TYR A 67 25.84 22.29 -0.89
N TYR A 68 24.52 22.27 -0.97
CA TYR A 68 23.63 22.75 0.08
C TYR A 68 22.82 21.60 0.69
N ARG A 69 22.96 21.42 2.00
CA ARG A 69 22.23 20.41 2.78
C ARG A 69 20.73 20.69 2.65
N PRO A 70 19.92 19.73 2.20
CA PRO A 70 18.49 19.93 2.09
C PRO A 70 17.90 20.22 3.46
N GLN A 71 17.24 21.37 3.61
CA GLN A 71 16.75 21.83 4.91
C GLN A 71 15.27 21.50 5.13
N ILE A 72 14.53 21.14 4.09
CA ILE A 72 13.10 20.83 4.19
C ILE A 72 12.79 19.53 3.48
N ILE A 73 12.12 18.63 4.19
CA ILE A 73 11.43 17.49 3.60
C ILE A 73 9.94 17.71 3.71
N PHE A 74 9.24 17.57 2.58
CA PHE A 74 7.78 17.54 2.57
C PHE A 74 7.29 16.11 2.60
N ILE A 75 6.24 15.85 3.37
CA ILE A 75 5.57 14.55 3.46
C ILE A 75 4.07 14.74 3.66
N ASN A 76 3.25 13.78 3.26
CA ASN A 76 1.82 13.82 3.54
C ASN A 76 1.57 13.78 5.06
N LYS A 77 0.62 14.58 5.56
CA LYS A 77 0.27 14.63 6.98
C LYS A 77 -0.11 13.26 7.56
N ILE A 78 -1.05 12.54 6.92
CA ILE A 78 -1.56 11.25 7.42
C ILE A 78 -0.41 10.23 7.48
N PHE A 79 0.44 10.23 6.45
CA PHE A 79 1.59 9.35 6.42
C PHE A 79 2.65 9.71 7.48
N ALA A 80 2.91 11.00 7.69
CA ALA A 80 3.80 11.47 8.76
C ALA A 80 3.29 11.07 10.15
N ASP A 81 1.98 11.22 10.40
CA ASP A 81 1.35 10.84 11.66
C ASP A 81 1.53 9.33 11.96
N LEU A 82 1.44 8.47 10.94
CA LEU A 82 1.71 7.03 11.06
C LEU A 82 3.18 6.70 11.39
N LEU A 83 4.12 7.52 10.90
CA LEU A 83 5.54 7.44 11.26
C LEU A 83 5.83 8.11 12.62
N GLY A 84 4.80 8.67 13.27
CA GLY A 84 4.91 9.40 14.53
C GLY A 84 5.56 10.78 14.41
N LEU A 85 5.65 11.36 13.21
CA LEU A 85 6.33 12.62 12.91
C LEU A 85 5.38 13.82 12.95
N ARG A 86 5.86 14.98 13.41
CA ARG A 86 5.08 16.22 13.48
C ARG A 86 5.63 17.32 12.56
N GLU A 87 4.76 18.22 12.12
CA GLU A 87 5.20 19.36 11.33
C GLU A 87 6.18 20.25 12.11
N ASN A 88 7.17 20.78 11.40
CA ASN A 88 8.28 21.58 11.93
C ASN A 88 9.26 20.82 12.84
N GLU A 89 9.13 19.49 12.95
CA GLU A 89 10.07 18.67 13.69
C GLU A 89 11.41 18.58 12.94
N GLU A 90 12.51 18.66 13.69
CA GLU A 90 13.84 18.39 13.15
C GLU A 90 14.09 16.89 13.10
N ILE A 91 14.45 16.42 11.91
CA ILE A 91 14.73 15.02 11.63
C ILE A 91 16.15 14.85 11.08
N ILE A 92 16.64 13.63 11.15
CA ILE A 92 17.83 13.16 10.47
C ILE A 92 17.37 12.30 9.30
N VAL A 93 17.84 12.65 8.11
CA VAL A 93 17.56 11.95 6.87
C VAL A 93 18.82 11.24 6.42
N GLN A 94 18.74 9.91 6.33
CA GLN A 94 19.87 9.07 5.94
C GLN A 94 19.52 8.32 4.64
N LYS A 95 20.33 8.52 3.61
CA LYS A 95 20.16 7.81 2.34
C LYS A 95 20.44 6.32 2.50
N VAL A 96 19.48 5.50 2.09
CA VAL A 96 19.56 4.05 2.10
C VAL A 96 20.07 3.57 0.75
N GLU A 97 20.72 2.40 0.74
CA GLU A 97 21.08 1.73 -0.49
C GLU A 97 19.84 1.39 -1.32
N LYS A 98 20.06 1.14 -2.61
CA LYS A 98 18.98 0.87 -3.54
C LYS A 98 18.25 -0.41 -3.13
N ALA A 99 16.96 -0.29 -2.83
CA ALA A 99 16.12 -1.43 -2.52
C ALA A 99 15.91 -2.33 -3.76
N PRO A 100 15.78 -3.65 -3.57
CA PRO A 100 15.56 -4.61 -4.65
C PRO A 100 14.17 -4.45 -5.26
N ALA A 101 13.95 -5.01 -6.45
CA ALA A 101 12.63 -5.05 -7.05
C ALA A 101 11.71 -6.06 -6.33
N CYS A 102 10.46 -5.66 -6.15
CA CYS A 102 9.42 -6.48 -5.52
C CYS A 102 8.63 -7.23 -6.60
N SER A 103 8.62 -8.57 -6.55
CA SER A 103 7.68 -9.38 -7.33
C SER A 103 6.32 -9.45 -6.65
N LEU A 104 6.31 -9.62 -5.33
CA LEU A 104 5.10 -9.84 -4.54
C LEU A 104 5.28 -9.32 -3.12
N PHE A 105 4.22 -8.78 -2.54
CA PHE A 105 4.18 -8.47 -1.11
C PHE A 105 2.80 -8.72 -0.52
N GLU A 106 2.78 -9.00 0.78
CA GLU A 106 1.56 -9.25 1.55
C GLU A 106 1.27 -8.05 2.45
N VAL A 107 -0.02 -7.72 2.54
CA VAL A 107 -0.53 -6.65 3.40
C VAL A 107 -1.66 -7.15 4.29
N GLU A 108 -1.69 -6.65 5.52
CA GLU A 108 -2.85 -6.68 6.39
C GLU A 108 -3.54 -5.32 6.38
N LEU A 109 -4.84 -5.31 6.67
CA LEU A 109 -5.63 -4.08 6.78
C LEU A 109 -5.83 -3.74 8.25
N ALA A 110 -5.82 -2.45 8.58
CA ALA A 110 -5.89 -2.01 9.97
C ALA A 110 -7.27 -2.23 10.62
N SER A 111 -8.34 -2.32 9.84
CA SER A 111 -9.72 -2.37 10.35
C SER A 111 -10.70 -3.15 9.45
N VAL A 112 -11.87 -3.48 10.00
CA VAL A 112 -13.00 -4.08 9.26
C VAL A 112 -13.55 -3.10 8.21
N GLU A 113 -13.49 -1.81 8.50
CA GLU A 113 -13.90 -0.74 7.60
C GLU A 113 -12.96 -0.68 6.39
N ASP A 114 -11.65 -0.71 6.62
CA ASP A 114 -10.63 -0.78 5.56
C ASP A 114 -10.82 -2.03 4.70
N TRP A 115 -11.10 -3.17 5.35
CA TRP A 115 -11.44 -4.41 4.68
C TRP A 115 -12.61 -4.28 3.73
N ASN A 116 -13.74 -3.76 4.22
CA ASN A 116 -14.91 -3.53 3.38
C ASN A 116 -14.59 -2.54 2.25
N ALA A 117 -13.81 -1.50 2.51
CA ALA A 117 -13.46 -0.51 1.50
C ALA A 117 -12.60 -1.09 0.36
N VAL A 118 -11.64 -1.95 0.68
CA VAL A 118 -10.81 -2.68 -0.29
C VAL A 118 -11.66 -3.59 -1.18
N GLN A 119 -12.65 -4.28 -0.62
CA GLN A 119 -13.55 -5.15 -1.37
C GLN A 119 -14.34 -4.45 -2.48
N HIS A 120 -14.68 -3.17 -2.28
CA HIS A 120 -15.46 -2.39 -3.24
C HIS A 120 -14.57 -1.60 -4.21
N SER A 121 -13.25 -1.54 -3.96
CA SER A 121 -12.34 -0.62 -4.65
C SER A 121 -11.10 -1.30 -5.25
N SER A 122 -11.10 -2.63 -5.38
CA SER A 122 -9.95 -3.43 -5.85
C SER A 122 -9.30 -2.90 -7.14
N ARG A 123 -10.09 -2.68 -8.18
CA ARG A 123 -9.61 -2.13 -9.46
C ARG A 123 -8.94 -0.76 -9.31
N ARG A 124 -9.50 0.09 -8.44
CA ARG A 124 -8.99 1.44 -8.23
C ARG A 124 -7.68 1.42 -7.44
N ILE A 125 -7.51 0.46 -6.54
CA ILE A 125 -6.24 0.21 -5.86
C ILE A 125 -5.16 -0.20 -6.87
N GLU A 126 -5.44 -1.16 -7.76
CA GLU A 126 -4.51 -1.61 -8.82
C GLU A 126 -3.99 -0.47 -9.69
N GLU A 127 -4.88 0.45 -10.09
CA GLU A 127 -4.57 1.56 -11.00
C GLU A 127 -3.84 2.73 -10.29
N LEU A 128 -4.06 2.92 -8.99
CA LEU A 128 -3.57 4.09 -8.26
C LEU A 128 -2.38 3.81 -7.35
N LEU A 129 -2.13 2.57 -6.92
CA LEU A 129 -1.16 2.27 -5.87
C LEU A 129 0.25 2.76 -6.20
N LEU A 130 0.73 2.51 -7.43
CA LEU A 130 2.06 2.94 -7.89
C LEU A 130 2.25 4.47 -7.94
N GLY A 131 1.15 5.22 -8.04
CA GLY A 131 1.16 6.68 -7.96
C GLY A 131 1.22 7.21 -6.53
N GLN A 132 1.11 6.33 -5.53
CA GLN A 132 1.04 6.68 -4.11
C GLN A 132 2.20 6.10 -3.31
N ILE A 133 2.65 4.90 -3.64
CA ILE A 133 3.78 4.21 -3.03
C ILE A 133 4.60 3.50 -4.12
N GLN A 134 5.92 3.59 -4.04
CA GLN A 134 6.82 2.76 -4.86
C GLN A 134 7.95 2.15 -4.04
N LEU A 135 8.01 2.42 -2.75
CA LEU A 135 8.93 1.80 -1.80
C LEU A 135 8.11 1.33 -0.61
N ILE A 136 8.22 0.04 -0.30
CA ILE A 136 7.57 -0.58 0.84
C ILE A 136 8.61 -1.14 1.82
N THR A 137 8.26 -1.15 3.10
CA THR A 137 9.07 -1.72 4.18
C THR A 137 8.20 -2.62 5.05
N VAL A 138 8.66 -3.82 5.38
CA VAL A 138 7.98 -4.74 6.29
C VAL A 138 7.75 -4.06 7.65
N GLY A 139 6.54 -4.19 8.18
CA GLY A 139 6.06 -3.56 9.41
C GLY A 139 5.55 -2.13 9.24
N GLN A 140 5.83 -1.46 8.12
CA GLN A 140 5.40 -0.08 7.90
C GLN A 140 3.94 -0.02 7.41
N THR A 141 3.21 0.97 7.91
CA THR A 141 1.81 1.23 7.53
C THR A 141 1.74 2.37 6.52
N TYR A 142 0.97 2.18 5.45
CA TYR A 142 0.78 3.15 4.37
C TYR A 142 -0.71 3.50 4.22
N PRO A 143 -1.07 4.79 4.22
CA PRO A 143 -2.41 5.23 3.86
C PRO A 143 -2.55 5.24 2.33
N ILE A 144 -3.48 4.46 1.79
CA ILE A 144 -3.76 4.35 0.36
C ILE A 144 -5.09 5.01 0.05
N TRP A 145 -5.06 6.12 -0.68
CA TRP A 145 -6.24 6.87 -1.10
C TRP A 145 -6.94 6.18 -2.26
N ILE A 146 -8.15 5.70 -2.00
CA ILE A 146 -9.01 5.05 -3.01
C ILE A 146 -10.06 6.02 -3.57
N ALA A 147 -10.39 7.10 -2.86
CA ALA A 147 -11.20 8.20 -3.37
C ALA A 147 -10.80 9.54 -2.72
N GLN A 148 -11.55 10.61 -3.01
CA GLN A 148 -11.19 11.97 -2.60
C GLN A 148 -11.06 12.13 -1.08
N ASN A 149 -11.99 11.53 -0.33
CA ASN A 149 -12.08 11.60 1.12
C ASN A 149 -12.07 10.19 1.74
N LEU A 150 -11.49 9.21 1.07
CA LEU A 150 -11.45 7.82 1.51
C LEU A 150 -10.08 7.23 1.23
N TYR A 151 -9.48 6.69 2.29
CA TYR A 151 -8.21 5.97 2.24
C TYR A 151 -8.32 4.71 3.11
N VAL A 152 -7.44 3.75 2.87
CA VAL A 152 -7.31 2.50 3.62
C VAL A 152 -5.89 2.34 4.12
N TYR A 153 -5.70 1.70 5.28
CA TYR A 153 -4.36 1.47 5.82
C TYR A 153 -3.83 0.09 5.41
N PHE A 154 -2.72 0.08 4.69
CA PHE A 154 -1.98 -1.13 4.32
C PHE A 154 -0.80 -1.32 5.25
N ILE A 155 -0.79 -2.41 6.01
CA ILE A 155 0.31 -2.81 6.87
C ILE A 155 1.11 -3.87 6.11
N VAL A 156 2.35 -3.56 5.72
CA VAL A 156 3.17 -4.52 4.96
C VAL A 156 3.68 -5.60 5.92
N VAL A 157 3.30 -6.86 5.70
CA VAL A 157 3.67 -7.96 6.61
C VAL A 157 4.74 -8.87 6.05
N ARG A 158 4.82 -8.98 4.73
CA ARG A 158 5.82 -9.80 4.05
C ARG A 158 6.15 -9.21 2.69
N ILE A 159 7.40 -9.33 2.30
CA ILE A 159 7.87 -9.01 0.95
C ILE A 159 8.54 -10.28 0.42
N GLU A 160 8.16 -10.70 -0.77
CA GLU A 160 8.90 -11.71 -1.50
C GLU A 160 10.04 -11.02 -2.26
N SER A 161 11.25 -11.17 -1.73
CA SER A 161 12.47 -10.66 -2.34
C SER A 161 13.46 -11.80 -2.54
N SER A 162 14.34 -11.66 -3.53
CA SER A 162 15.45 -12.59 -3.76
C SER A 162 16.44 -12.68 -2.61
N SER A 163 16.39 -11.74 -1.64
CA SER A 163 17.22 -11.72 -0.44
C SER A 163 16.37 -11.61 0.82
N SER A 164 16.44 -12.63 1.68
CA SER A 164 15.69 -12.69 2.96
C SER A 164 16.16 -11.66 4.01
N LEU A 165 17.30 -11.00 3.78
CA LEU A 165 17.84 -9.98 4.68
C LEU A 165 17.25 -8.59 4.44
N MET A 166 16.61 -8.36 3.29
CA MET A 166 16.08 -7.04 2.95
C MET A 166 14.63 -6.91 3.41
N GLN A 167 14.39 -5.92 4.28
CA GLN A 167 13.05 -5.60 4.78
C GLN A 167 12.33 -4.54 3.93
N ASN A 168 12.95 -4.05 2.86
CA ASN A 168 12.35 -3.07 1.95
C ASN A 168 12.48 -3.50 0.49
N ALA A 169 11.57 -3.03 -0.36
CA ALA A 169 11.59 -3.29 -1.79
C ALA A 169 10.88 -2.20 -2.59
N CYS A 170 11.28 -2.07 -3.85
CA CYS A 170 10.69 -1.15 -4.82
C CYS A 170 9.55 -1.84 -5.58
N LEU A 171 8.41 -1.17 -5.68
CA LEU A 171 7.25 -1.63 -6.45
C LEU A 171 7.39 -1.23 -7.91
N TYR A 172 6.91 -2.09 -8.79
CA TYR A 172 6.88 -1.86 -10.23
C TYR A 172 5.54 -2.29 -10.82
N GLU A 173 5.36 -2.01 -12.11
CA GLU A 173 4.28 -2.62 -12.86
C GLU A 173 4.39 -4.15 -12.76
N PHE A 174 3.23 -4.81 -12.66
CA PHE A 174 3.07 -6.24 -12.48
C PHE A 174 3.49 -6.82 -11.13
N THR A 175 3.96 -6.01 -10.17
CA THR A 175 4.10 -6.46 -8.77
C THR A 175 2.74 -6.94 -8.25
N GLU A 176 2.73 -8.06 -7.54
CA GLU A 176 1.52 -8.66 -6.96
C GLU A 176 1.35 -8.22 -5.50
N VAL A 177 0.14 -7.81 -5.13
CA VAL A 177 -0.22 -7.42 -3.76
C VAL A 177 -1.20 -8.43 -3.21
N HIS A 178 -0.82 -9.10 -2.13
CA HIS A 178 -1.63 -10.10 -1.47
C HIS A 178 -2.23 -9.51 -0.20
N VAL A 179 -3.53 -9.25 -0.20
CA VAL A 179 -4.23 -8.82 1.02
C VAL A 179 -4.54 -10.06 1.83
N LYS A 180 -4.11 -10.11 3.09
CA LYS A 180 -4.46 -11.18 4.02
C LYS A 180 -5.87 -11.01 4.58
N PRO A 181 -6.56 -12.10 4.93
CA PRO A 181 -7.85 -12.03 5.59
C PRO A 181 -7.81 -11.24 6.90
N PHE A 182 -8.77 -10.34 7.08
CA PHE A 182 -8.92 -9.63 8.35
C PHE A 182 -9.62 -10.54 9.37
N HIS A 183 -8.90 -10.92 10.43
CA HIS A 183 -9.46 -11.65 11.56
C HIS A 183 -9.74 -10.65 12.69
N SER A 184 -11.01 -10.34 12.96
CA SER A 184 -11.35 -9.53 14.13
C SER A 184 -10.94 -10.29 15.40
N SER A 185 -10.10 -9.71 16.24
CA SER A 185 -9.60 -10.29 17.50
C SER A 185 -10.66 -10.44 18.60
N PHE A 186 -11.85 -10.95 18.27
CA PHE A 186 -12.93 -11.29 19.18
C PHE A 186 -13.35 -12.76 19.12
N CYS A 187 -12.60 -13.64 18.45
CA CYS A 187 -12.82 -15.09 18.55
C CYS A 187 -11.95 -15.72 19.65
N ASN A 188 -12.23 -15.37 20.90
CA ASN A 188 -12.09 -16.33 21.99
C ASN A 188 -13.37 -17.17 22.00
N LEU A 189 -13.54 -18.09 21.05
CA LEU A 189 -14.53 -19.15 21.18
C LEU A 189 -14.07 -20.38 20.39
N GLU A 190 -13.64 -21.35 21.18
CA GLU A 190 -13.80 -22.79 21.02
C GLU A 190 -13.76 -23.35 19.59
N LYS A 191 -12.71 -24.14 19.33
CA LYS A 191 -12.70 -25.23 18.36
C LYS A 191 -14.03 -25.99 18.42
N ASN A 192 -14.96 -25.72 17.51
CA ASN A 192 -16.04 -26.63 17.15
C ASN A 192 -16.66 -26.21 15.80
N ASN A 193 -16.44 -27.06 14.80
CA ASN A 193 -17.16 -27.18 13.52
C ASN A 193 -16.93 -26.11 12.45
N SER A 194 -16.60 -26.62 11.25
CA SER A 194 -16.37 -25.94 9.97
C SER A 194 -17.53 -25.06 9.44
N ALA A 195 -18.64 -24.95 10.19
CA ALA A 195 -19.76 -24.07 9.88
C ALA A 195 -19.61 -22.65 10.47
N ASP A 196 -18.70 -22.44 11.43
CA ASP A 196 -18.58 -21.14 12.13
C ASP A 196 -17.68 -20.11 11.42
N VAL A 197 -16.89 -20.51 10.42
CA VAL A 197 -15.97 -19.59 9.70
C VAL A 197 -16.72 -18.51 8.92
N LEU A 198 -17.91 -18.83 8.39
CA LEU A 198 -18.78 -17.84 7.73
C LEU A 198 -19.34 -16.80 8.70
N ARG A 199 -19.31 -17.05 10.02
CA ARG A 199 -19.69 -16.07 11.04
C ARG A 199 -18.54 -15.13 11.42
N VAL A 200 -17.30 -15.54 11.18
CA VAL A 200 -16.07 -14.75 11.47
C VAL A 200 -15.78 -13.76 10.34
N LEU A 201 -16.16 -14.10 9.11
CA LEU A 201 -16.03 -13.21 7.97
C LEU A 201 -17.05 -12.06 8.08
N PRO A 202 -16.67 -10.81 7.77
CA PRO A 202 -17.62 -9.70 7.74
C PRO A 202 -18.83 -10.07 6.89
N VAL A 203 -20.04 -9.73 7.38
CA VAL A 203 -21.34 -10.13 6.80
C VAL A 203 -21.39 -9.87 5.27
N SER A 204 -20.69 -8.85 4.80
CA SER A 204 -20.49 -8.50 3.39
C SER A 204 -19.81 -9.61 2.57
N PHE A 205 -18.75 -10.24 3.08
CA PHE A 205 -18.03 -11.30 2.37
C PHE A 205 -18.80 -12.61 2.38
N ALA A 206 -19.31 -13.03 3.55
CA ALA A 206 -20.09 -14.26 3.65
C ALA A 206 -21.35 -14.20 2.75
N SER A 207 -22.04 -13.06 2.73
CA SER A 207 -23.17 -12.83 1.82
C SER A 207 -22.76 -12.85 0.35
N ARG A 208 -21.60 -12.28 0.01
CA ARG A 208 -21.07 -12.28 -1.37
C ARG A 208 -20.69 -13.68 -1.85
N MET A 209 -20.01 -14.48 -1.02
CA MET A 209 -19.69 -15.87 -1.34
C MET A 209 -20.95 -16.71 -1.49
N LYS A 210 -21.93 -16.52 -0.59
CA LYS A 210 -23.24 -17.16 -0.71
C LYS A 210 -23.94 -16.81 -2.03
N ASN A 211 -23.87 -15.55 -2.47
CA ASN A 211 -24.44 -15.12 -3.75
C ASN A 211 -23.67 -15.70 -4.96
N LEU A 212 -22.34 -15.79 -4.89
CA LEU A 212 -21.51 -16.36 -5.96
C LEU A 212 -21.87 -17.83 -6.24
N PHE A 213 -22.04 -18.62 -5.18
CA PHE A 213 -22.37 -20.05 -5.25
C PHE A 213 -23.88 -20.34 -5.19
N SER A 214 -24.75 -19.32 -5.23
CA SER A 214 -26.18 -19.56 -5.24
C SER A 214 -26.65 -20.01 -6.63
N ASP A 215 -27.26 -21.18 -6.71
CA ASP A 215 -27.93 -21.69 -7.93
C ASP A 215 -29.22 -20.92 -8.27
N LEU A 216 -29.71 -20.09 -7.34
CA LEU A 216 -30.89 -19.25 -7.51
C LEU A 216 -30.56 -17.88 -8.12
N ALA A 217 -29.27 -17.56 -8.34
CA ALA A 217 -28.89 -16.28 -8.89
C ALA A 217 -29.14 -16.22 -10.42
N PRO A 218 -29.72 -15.11 -10.93
CA PRO A 218 -30.23 -15.02 -12.31
C PRO A 218 -29.14 -15.03 -13.40
N MET A 219 -27.86 -14.85 -13.04
CA MET A 219 -26.73 -14.85 -13.97
C MET A 219 -25.91 -16.13 -13.86
N PRO A 220 -25.44 -16.75 -14.96
CA PRO A 220 -24.57 -17.91 -14.91
C PRO A 220 -23.30 -17.67 -14.08
N TYR A 221 -22.82 -18.71 -13.38
CA TYR A 221 -21.64 -18.65 -12.52
C TYR A 221 -20.42 -18.02 -13.20
N VAL A 222 -20.18 -18.30 -14.49
CA VAL A 222 -19.06 -17.75 -15.27
C VAL A 222 -19.07 -16.22 -15.35
N PHE A 223 -20.24 -15.58 -15.35
CA PHE A 223 -20.33 -14.12 -15.31
C PHE A 223 -20.20 -13.59 -13.89
N ARG A 224 -20.76 -14.30 -12.90
CA ARG A 224 -20.64 -13.93 -11.48
C ARG A 224 -19.19 -13.99 -11.01
N ILE A 225 -18.43 -15.01 -11.41
CA ILE A 225 -17.01 -15.16 -11.05
C ILE A 225 -16.12 -14.13 -11.76
N GLN A 226 -16.52 -13.53 -12.89
CA GLN A 226 -15.73 -12.49 -13.54
C GLN A 226 -15.59 -11.22 -12.69
N ASP A 227 -16.58 -10.92 -11.85
CA ASP A 227 -16.49 -9.80 -10.92
C ASP A 227 -15.41 -10.02 -9.85
N TYR A 228 -15.07 -11.28 -9.55
CA TYR A 228 -14.07 -11.70 -8.56
C TYR A 228 -12.72 -12.06 -9.19
N CYS A 229 -12.71 -12.72 -10.34
CA CYS A 229 -11.52 -13.25 -10.99
C CYS A 229 -11.13 -12.47 -12.26
N GLY A 230 -11.77 -11.31 -12.49
CA GLY A 230 -11.61 -10.55 -13.73
C GLY A 230 -12.05 -11.36 -14.95
N ASN A 231 -11.70 -10.91 -16.16
CA ASN A 231 -12.08 -11.65 -17.36
C ASN A 231 -11.34 -12.99 -17.41
N VAL A 232 -12.04 -14.10 -17.13
CA VAL A 232 -11.47 -15.47 -17.04
C VAL A 232 -10.73 -15.90 -18.32
N LEU A 233 -11.07 -15.34 -19.49
CA LEU A 233 -10.40 -15.62 -20.77
C LEU A 233 -9.06 -14.89 -20.91
N LYS A 234 -8.88 -13.78 -20.20
CA LYS A 234 -7.59 -13.09 -20.04
C LYS A 234 -7.03 -13.54 -18.69
N ARG A 235 -6.15 -14.54 -18.68
CA ARG A 235 -5.53 -15.22 -17.51
C ARG A 235 -4.81 -14.32 -16.47
N THR A 236 -5.09 -13.03 -16.40
CA THR A 236 -4.22 -11.99 -15.84
C THR A 236 -4.85 -11.18 -14.70
N VAL A 237 -6.09 -11.43 -14.28
CA VAL A 237 -6.78 -10.49 -13.40
C VAL A 237 -7.60 -11.18 -12.31
N ALA A 238 -7.02 -12.11 -11.55
CA ALA A 238 -7.67 -12.54 -10.32
C ALA A 238 -7.81 -11.35 -9.35
N ARG A 239 -9.02 -10.82 -9.11
CA ARG A 239 -9.25 -9.60 -8.29
C ARG A 239 -9.52 -9.89 -6.81
N VAL A 240 -10.08 -11.06 -6.54
CA VAL A 240 -10.36 -11.68 -5.25
C VAL A 240 -10.34 -13.16 -5.55
N LEU A 241 -9.19 -13.81 -5.36
CA LEU A 241 -9.11 -15.27 -5.42
C LEU A 241 -9.26 -15.79 -3.99
N PRO A 242 -10.40 -16.35 -3.60
CA PRO A 242 -10.35 -17.44 -2.65
C PRO A 242 -9.59 -18.58 -3.34
N LYS A 243 -8.45 -19.03 -2.78
CA LYS A 243 -7.87 -20.35 -3.11
C LYS A 243 -8.94 -21.49 -3.04
N VAL A 244 -10.07 -21.25 -2.35
CA VAL A 244 -11.27 -22.11 -2.32
C VAL A 244 -11.87 -22.37 -3.72
N LEU A 245 -11.70 -21.47 -4.69
CA LEU A 245 -12.30 -21.65 -6.03
C LEU A 245 -11.51 -22.61 -6.94
N ILE A 246 -10.26 -22.91 -6.61
CA ILE A 246 -9.35 -23.71 -7.45
C ILE A 246 -9.09 -25.09 -6.84
N SER A 247 -9.38 -25.27 -5.55
CA SER A 247 -9.11 -26.49 -4.81
C SER A 247 -10.13 -26.62 -3.68
N ASP A 248 -10.59 -27.85 -3.41
CA ASP A 248 -11.49 -28.26 -2.30
C ASP A 248 -10.83 -27.99 -0.92
N VAL A 249 -10.52 -26.74 -0.65
CA VAL A 249 -9.76 -26.27 0.50
C VAL A 249 -10.72 -25.57 1.44
N SER A 250 -10.66 -25.96 2.71
CA SER A 250 -11.49 -25.38 3.77
C SER A 250 -11.20 -23.88 3.92
N LEU A 251 -12.20 -23.07 4.30
CA LEU A 251 -12.02 -21.62 4.52
C LEU A 251 -10.97 -21.31 5.62
N GLU A 252 -10.63 -22.29 6.46
CA GLU A 252 -9.62 -22.23 7.53
C GLU A 252 -8.17 -22.23 6.98
N GLU A 253 -7.96 -22.60 5.72
CA GLU A 253 -6.65 -22.71 5.06
C GLU A 253 -6.35 -21.54 4.08
N LEU A 254 -7.17 -20.50 4.08
CA LEU A 254 -6.99 -19.34 3.20
C LEU A 254 -5.99 -18.33 3.76
N ASP A 255 -4.76 -18.35 3.23
CA ASP A 255 -3.75 -17.35 3.60
C ASP A 255 -3.91 -15.99 2.89
N ILE A 256 -4.68 -15.93 1.79
CA ILE A 256 -4.74 -14.76 0.91
C ILE A 256 -6.21 -14.48 0.53
N PHE A 257 -6.62 -13.23 0.72
CA PHE A 257 -7.98 -12.73 0.47
C PHE A 257 -8.13 -12.09 -0.92
N ALA A 258 -7.24 -11.17 -1.26
CA ALA A 258 -7.26 -10.50 -2.54
C ALA A 258 -5.86 -10.48 -3.13
N VAL A 259 -5.79 -10.59 -4.45
CA VAL A 259 -4.56 -10.43 -5.21
C VAL A 259 -4.79 -9.22 -6.11
N PHE A 260 -3.89 -8.25 -6.06
CA PHE A 260 -3.88 -7.13 -6.99
C PHE A 260 -2.64 -7.25 -7.86
N LYS A 261 -2.78 -6.97 -9.15
CA LYS A 261 -1.62 -6.83 -10.03
C LYS A 261 -1.47 -5.36 -10.40
N LEU A 262 -0.35 -4.76 -9.97
CA LEU A 262 -0.15 -3.33 -10.16
C LEU A 262 -0.02 -3.01 -11.64
N SER A 263 -0.73 -1.97 -12.07
CA SER A 263 -0.65 -1.44 -13.43
C SER A 263 -0.47 0.07 -13.35
N TYR A 264 0.28 0.65 -14.30
CA TYR A 264 0.18 2.09 -14.48
C TYR A 264 -1.18 2.37 -15.09
N GLY A 265 -2.07 2.99 -14.30
CA GLY A 265 -3.34 3.45 -14.84
C GLY A 265 -3.08 4.31 -16.07
N MET A 266 -3.56 3.87 -17.23
CA MET A 266 -3.53 4.65 -18.47
C MET A 266 -4.59 5.75 -18.35
N PHE A 267 -4.36 6.71 -17.46
CA PHE A 267 -5.09 7.97 -17.48
C PHE A 267 -4.51 8.79 -18.62
N CYS A 268 -5.07 8.59 -19.83
CA CYS A 268 -5.13 9.67 -20.80
C CYS A 268 -5.84 10.84 -20.13
N ILE A 269 -5.08 11.90 -19.88
CA ILE A 269 -5.60 13.22 -19.58
C ILE A 269 -6.46 13.65 -20.78
N TYR A 270 -7.74 13.87 -20.55
CA TYR A 270 -8.56 14.85 -21.26
C TYR A 270 -9.42 15.58 -20.24
#